data_AF-A0A2T2S9L9-F1
#
_entry.id   AF-A0A2T2S9L9-F1
#
_cell.length_a   1.000
_cell.length_b   1.000
_cell.length_c   1.000
_cell.angle_alpha   90.00
_cell.angle_beta   90.00
_cell.angle_gamma   90.00
#
_symmetry.space_group_name_H-M   'P 1'
#
loop_
_entity.id
_entity.type
_entity.pdbx_description
1 polymer ?
#
loop_
_entity_poly.entity_id
_entity_poly.type
_entity_poly.pdbx_seq_one_letter_code
_entity_poly.pdbx_strand_id
1 'polypeptide(L)'
;MDTQSFKTFSATPSDIERDWYVADASNRVVGRLASEVARVLRGKHKPTYTPHMDTGDHVIVVNAEEARFTGRKEQDKEYLNYSGYPGGDHTESPEEVREERPEKI
;
A
#
# COMPACT_ATOMS: atom_id res chain seq x y z
N MET A 1 30.28 -20.63 23.12
CA MET A 1 29.19 -21.57 23.43
C MET A 1 27.88 -20.81 23.30
N ASP A 2 26.96 -21.32 22.48
CA ASP A 2 25.59 -20.81 22.40
C ASP A 2 24.89 -21.09 23.75
N THR A 3 24.80 -20.07 24.60
CA THR A 3 24.28 -20.16 25.97
C THR A 3 22.78 -19.85 26.07
N GLN A 4 22.11 -19.52 24.97
CA GLN A 4 20.69 -19.18 24.97
C GLN A 4 19.80 -20.40 24.69
N SER A 5 19.03 -20.78 25.71
CA SER A 5 18.08 -21.91 25.69
C SER A 5 16.76 -21.60 24.95
N PHE A 6 16.39 -20.32 24.82
CA PHE A 6 15.18 -19.90 24.11
C PHE A 6 15.49 -18.78 23.11
N LYS A 7 15.16 -19.00 21.83
CA LYS A 7 15.42 -18.06 20.73
C LYS A 7 14.09 -17.54 20.18
N THR A 8 14.04 -16.25 19.87
CA THR A 8 12.88 -15.65 19.21
C THR A 8 12.73 -16.23 17.81
N PHE A 9 11.51 -16.57 17.44
CA PHE A 9 11.20 -17.04 16.09
C PHE A 9 11.54 -15.96 15.05
N SER A 10 12.20 -16.38 13.98
CA SER A 10 12.45 -15.59 12.80
C SER A 10 12.05 -16.43 11.60
N ALA A 11 11.13 -15.93 10.78
CA ALA A 11 10.63 -16.67 9.64
C ALA A 11 11.75 -16.95 8.62
N THR A 12 11.77 -18.15 8.06
CA THR A 12 12.60 -18.52 6.91
C THR A 12 11.75 -18.57 5.64
N PRO A 13 12.32 -18.57 4.42
CA PRO A 13 11.53 -18.65 3.19
C PRO A 13 10.53 -19.80 3.14
N SER A 14 10.86 -20.94 3.77
CA SER A 14 9.99 -22.11 3.83
C SER A 14 8.78 -21.95 4.75
N ASP A 15 8.85 -21.01 5.71
CA ASP A 15 7.76 -20.72 6.66
C ASP A 15 6.77 -19.68 6.12
N ILE A 16 7.02 -19.12 4.92
CA ILE A 16 6.24 -18.02 4.35
C ILE A 16 5.10 -18.59 3.51
N GLU A 17 3.90 -18.56 4.07
CA GLU A 17 2.65 -18.81 3.35
C GLU A 17 1.99 -17.49 2.97
N ARG A 18 1.66 -17.34 1.68
CA ARG A 18 1.06 -16.13 1.12
C ARG A 18 -0.36 -16.39 0.67
N ASP A 19 -1.28 -15.61 1.22
CA ASP A 19 -2.68 -15.62 0.90
C ASP A 19 -3.01 -14.52 -0.13
N TRP A 20 -4.14 -14.68 -0.80
CA TRP A 20 -4.69 -13.67 -1.72
C TRP A 20 -5.92 -13.02 -1.09
N TYR A 21 -5.86 -11.71 -0.95
CA TYR A 21 -6.96 -10.87 -0.48
C TYR A 21 -7.52 -10.04 -1.63
N VAL A 22 -8.83 -9.83 -1.61
CA VAL A 22 -9.52 -8.88 -2.50
C VAL A 22 -10.08 -7.75 -1.65
N ALA A 23 -9.67 -6.52 -1.95
CA ALA A 23 -10.07 -5.32 -1.24
C ALA A 23 -10.95 -4.45 -2.15
N ASP A 24 -12.20 -4.24 -1.74
CA ASP A 24 -13.14 -3.37 -2.44
C ASP A 24 -12.97 -1.92 -1.99
N ALA A 25 -12.62 -1.05 -2.95
CA ALA A 25 -12.38 0.37 -2.71
C ALA A 25 -13.64 1.24 -2.81
N SER A 26 -14.80 0.69 -3.19
CA SER A 26 -16.04 1.47 -3.36
C SER A 26 -16.43 2.22 -2.08
N ASN A 27 -16.60 3.55 -2.20
CA ASN A 27 -16.93 4.47 -1.10
C ASN A 27 -15.92 4.48 0.06
N ARG A 28 -14.72 3.90 -0.12
CA ARG A 28 -13.67 3.92 0.90
C ARG A 28 -12.84 5.19 0.81
N VAL A 29 -12.40 5.66 1.97
CA VAL A 29 -11.47 6.79 2.03
C VAL A 29 -10.08 6.27 1.68
N VAL A 30 -9.47 6.81 0.63
CA VAL A 30 -8.20 6.36 0.04
C VAL A 30 -7.14 6.08 1.12
N GLY A 31 -6.85 7.08 1.97
CA GLY A 31 -5.79 6.93 2.99
C GLY A 31 -6.07 5.86 4.05
N ARG A 32 -7.35 5.61 4.39
CA ARG A 32 -7.72 4.56 5.37
C ARG A 32 -7.57 3.18 4.75
N LEU A 33 -8.05 3.02 3.51
CA LEU A 33 -7.91 1.76 2.76
C LEU A 33 -6.42 1.44 2.54
N ALA A 34 -5.65 2.41 2.05
CA ALA A 34 -4.23 2.25 1.79
C ALA A 34 -3.43 1.84 3.04
N SER A 35 -3.80 2.37 4.22
CA SER A 35 -3.14 2.00 5.48
C SER A 35 -3.35 0.53 5.85
N GLU A 36 -4.58 0.02 5.69
CA GLU A 36 -4.90 -1.39 5.96
C GLU A 36 -4.27 -2.31 4.90
N VAL A 37 -4.35 -1.94 3.62
CA VAL A 37 -3.71 -2.68 2.53
C VAL A 37 -2.19 -2.76 2.75
N ALA A 38 -1.54 -1.65 3.09
CA ALA A 38 -0.11 -1.64 3.39
C ALA A 38 0.27 -2.52 4.60
N ARG A 39 -0.61 -2.64 5.60
CA ARG A 39 -0.41 -3.54 6.74
C ARG A 39 -0.43 -5.01 6.32
N VAL A 40 -1.32 -5.36 5.39
CA VAL A 40 -1.44 -6.72 4.82
C VAL A 40 -0.25 -7.04 3.92
N LEU A 41 0.07 -6.15 2.98
CA LEU A 41 1.23 -6.27 2.09
C LEU A 41 2.56 -6.39 2.85
N ARG A 42 2.66 -5.79 4.04
CA ARG A 42 3.86 -5.90 4.89
C ARG A 42 3.88 -7.17 5.74
N GLY A 43 2.77 -7.88 5.90
CA GLY A 43 2.65 -9.05 6.78
C GLY A 43 2.50 -8.70 8.27
N LYS A 44 2.35 -7.42 8.64
CA LYS A 44 2.23 -6.96 10.05
C LYS A 44 0.95 -7.41 10.77
N HIS A 45 0.05 -8.06 10.05
CA HIS A 45 -1.15 -8.67 10.61
C HIS A 45 -0.89 -10.13 11.02
N LYS A 46 0.19 -10.76 10.53
CA LYS A 46 0.61 -12.12 10.90
C LYS A 46 1.54 -12.09 12.12
N PRO A 47 1.40 -13.03 13.08
CA PRO A 47 2.28 -13.12 14.25
C PRO A 47 3.70 -13.57 13.87
N THR A 48 3.90 -14.13 12.67
CA THR A 48 5.19 -14.55 12.10
C THR A 48 5.98 -13.41 11.47
N TYR A 49 5.48 -12.16 11.56
CA TYR A 49 6.11 -10.99 10.97
C TYR A 49 7.58 -10.86 11.38
N THR A 50 8.45 -10.88 10.37
CA THR A 50 9.89 -10.77 10.52
C THR A 50 10.37 -9.59 9.67
N PRO A 51 10.93 -8.50 10.25
CA PRO A 51 11.13 -7.23 9.54
C PRO A 51 12.03 -7.28 8.30
N HIS A 52 12.97 -8.23 8.25
CA HIS A 52 13.92 -8.39 7.16
C HIS A 52 13.45 -9.39 6.09
N MET A 53 12.32 -10.05 6.32
CA MET A 53 11.72 -11.04 5.42
C MET A 53 10.38 -10.52 4.90
N ASP A 54 10.10 -10.79 3.63
CA ASP A 54 8.80 -10.48 3.05
C ASP A 54 7.78 -11.57 3.40
N THR A 55 7.09 -11.34 4.52
CA THR A 55 6.04 -12.21 5.10
C THR A 55 4.63 -11.74 4.72
N GLY A 56 4.52 -10.80 3.77
CA GLY A 56 3.26 -10.20 3.37
C GLY A 56 2.44 -11.03 2.40
N ASP A 57 1.17 -10.65 2.31
CA ASP A 57 0.19 -11.29 1.43
C ASP A 57 -0.11 -10.45 0.20
N HIS A 58 -0.71 -11.08 -0.80
CA HIS A 58 -1.12 -10.39 -2.00
C HIS A 58 -2.49 -9.74 -1.80
N VAL A 59 -2.62 -8.51 -2.28
CA VAL A 59 -3.89 -7.76 -2.22
C VAL A 59 -4.25 -7.28 -3.62
N ILE A 60 -5.43 -7.67 -4.09
CA ILE A 60 -6.03 -7.16 -5.31
C ILE A 60 -7.06 -6.10 -4.90
N VAL A 61 -6.85 -4.86 -5.33
CA VAL A 61 -7.82 -3.78 -5.10
C VAL A 61 -8.75 -3.70 -6.31
N VAL A 62 -10.06 -3.68 -6.06
CA VAL A 62 -11.10 -3.51 -7.08
C VAL A 62 -11.86 -2.21 -6.85
N ASN A 63 -12.45 -1.66 -7.91
CA ASN A 63 -13.23 -0.41 -7.88
C ASN A 63 -12.45 0.81 -7.36
N ALA A 64 -11.17 0.94 -7.73
CA ALA A 64 -10.31 2.03 -7.31
C ALA A 64 -10.86 3.41 -7.73
N GLU A 65 -11.61 3.47 -8.84
CA GLU A 65 -12.30 4.64 -9.34
C GLU A 65 -13.40 5.17 -8.39
N GLU A 66 -13.94 4.31 -7.53
CA GLU A 66 -14.99 4.64 -6.56
C GLU A 66 -14.44 5.02 -5.18
N ALA A 67 -13.11 5.04 -5.02
CA ALA A 67 -12.47 5.53 -3.81
C ALA A 67 -12.65 7.04 -3.70
N ARG A 68 -12.79 7.56 -2.47
CA ARG A 68 -13.06 8.99 -2.22
C ARG A 68 -11.97 9.67 -1.42
N PHE A 69 -11.67 10.91 -1.79
CA PHE A 69 -10.99 11.84 -0.91
C PHE A 69 -11.98 12.58 0.00
N THR A 70 -11.54 12.96 1.19
CA THR A 70 -12.38 13.70 2.15
C THR A 70 -12.16 15.21 2.02
N GLY A 71 -13.23 15.99 2.12
CA GLY A 71 -13.16 17.45 2.04
C GLY A 71 -12.87 17.92 0.61
N ARG A 72 -12.05 18.96 0.46
CA ARG A 72 -11.65 19.53 -0.85
C ARG A 72 -10.38 18.91 -1.44
N LYS A 73 -9.87 17.84 -0.82
CA LYS A 73 -8.62 17.17 -1.22
C LYS A 73 -8.63 16.61 -2.64
N GLU A 74 -9.81 16.36 -3.21
CA GLU A 74 -9.93 15.94 -4.61
C GLU A 74 -9.38 17.01 -5.56
N GLN A 75 -9.55 18.29 -5.22
CA GLN A 75 -9.14 19.45 -6.02
C GLN A 75 -7.86 20.09 -5.48
N ASP A 76 -7.70 20.14 -4.16
CA ASP A 76 -6.60 20.86 -3.51
C ASP A 76 -5.29 20.06 -3.42
N LYS A 77 -5.33 18.73 -3.59
CA LYS A 77 -4.11 17.90 -3.53
C LYS A 77 -3.40 17.97 -4.88
N GLU A 78 -2.08 18.01 -4.84
CA GLU A 78 -1.24 18.08 -6.02
C GLU A 78 -0.31 16.87 -6.07
N TYR A 79 -0.36 16.11 -7.16
CA TYR A 79 0.61 15.07 -7.48
C TYR A 79 1.72 15.66 -8.35
N LEU A 80 2.86 15.94 -7.72
CA LEU A 80 4.04 16.45 -8.39
C LEU A 80 4.89 15.32 -8.94
N ASN A 81 5.16 15.35 -10.24
CA ASN A 81 6.10 14.49 -10.94
C ASN A 81 7.20 15.35 -11.56
N TYR A 82 8.47 14.99 -11.34
CA TYR A 82 9.60 15.71 -11.91
C TYR A 82 10.40 14.82 -12.86
N SER A 83 10.60 15.29 -14.08
CA SER A 83 11.29 14.54 -15.13
C SER A 83 12.81 14.50 -15.01
N GLY A 84 13.41 15.36 -14.17
CA GLY A 84 14.87 15.47 -14.01
C GLY A 84 15.53 16.61 -14.81
N TYR A 85 14.80 17.28 -15.70
CA TYR A 85 15.30 18.40 -16.50
C TYR A 85 14.86 19.76 -15.94
N PRO A 86 15.62 20.86 -16.15
CA PRO A 86 15.18 22.20 -15.74
C PRO A 86 13.82 22.56 -16.37
N GLY A 87 12.84 22.96 -15.54
CA GLY A 87 11.46 23.23 -15.97
C GLY A 87 10.62 21.99 -16.30
N GLY A 88 11.06 20.81 -15.85
CA GLY A 88 10.44 19.53 -16.11
C GLY A 88 9.48 19.05 -15.02
N ASP A 89 8.92 19.96 -14.23
CA ASP A 89 7.87 19.69 -13.23
C ASP A 89 6.49 19.59 -13.90
N HIS A 90 5.73 18.60 -13.46
CA HIS A 90 4.35 18.37 -13.89
C HIS A 90 3.49 18.09 -12.66
N THR A 91 2.38 18.79 -12.55
CA THR A 91 1.45 18.67 -11.43
C THR A 91 0.08 18.26 -11.96
N GLU A 92 -0.49 17.24 -11.35
CA GLU A 92 -1.84 16.74 -11.64
C GLU A 92 -2.65 16.72 -10.33
N SER A 93 -3.93 17.09 -10.39
CA SER A 93 -4.88 16.93 -9.30
C SER A 93 -5.42 15.48 -9.23
N PRO A 94 -5.89 15.00 -8.07
CA PRO A 94 -6.55 13.70 -7.99
C PRO A 94 -7.75 13.52 -8.92
N GLU A 95 -8.48 14.60 -9.20
CA GLU A 95 -9.57 14.60 -10.16
C GLU A 95 -9.08 14.22 -11.56
N GLU A 96 -8.04 14.89 -12.06
CA GLU A 96 -7.41 14.59 -13.36
C GLU A 96 -6.83 13.16 -13.38
N VAL A 97 -6.15 12.75 -12.31
CA VAL A 97 -5.62 11.37 -12.21
C VAL A 97 -6.74 10.34 -12.22
N ARG A 98 -7.91 10.63 -11.63
CA ARG A 98 -9.06 9.70 -11.62
C ARG A 98 -9.63 9.46 -13.01
N GLU A 99 -9.68 10.51 -13.83
CA GLU A 99 -10.23 10.43 -15.18
C GLU A 99 -9.31 9.64 -16.12
N GLU A 100 -8.00 9.82 -16.00
CA GLU A 100 -7.05 9.13 -16.89
C GLU A 100 -6.63 7.76 -16.38
N ARG A 101 -6.31 7.65 -15.08
CA ARG A 101 -5.57 6.53 -14.47
C ARG A 101 -6.02 6.31 -13.01
N PRO A 102 -7.25 5.83 -12.77
CA PRO A 102 -7.80 5.66 -11.43
C PRO A 102 -6.98 4.69 -10.55
N GLU A 103 -6.18 3.80 -11.14
CA GLU A 103 -5.28 2.89 -10.43
C GLU A 103 -4.10 3.58 -9.74
N LYS A 104 -3.83 4.85 -10.03
CA LYS A 104 -2.76 5.65 -9.41
C LYS A 104 -3.21 6.44 -8.18
N ILE A 105 -4.49 6.39 -7.83
CA ILE A 105 -5.10 7.09 -6.69
C ILE A 105 -4.75 6.42 -5.35
#